data_AF-A0ABC8UWZ7-F1
#
_entry.id   AF-A0ABC8UWZ7-F1
#
_cell.length_a   1.000
_cell.length_b   1.000
_cell.length_c   1.000
_cell.angle_alpha   90.00
_cell.angle_beta   90.00
_cell.angle_gamma   90.00
#
_symmetry.space_group_name_H-M   'P 1'
#
loop_
_entity.id
_entity.type
_entity.pdbx_description
1 polymer ?
#
loop_
_entity_poly.entity_id
_entity_poly.type
_entity_poly.pdbx_seq_one_letter_code
_entity_poly.pdbx_strand_id
1 'polypeptide(L)'
;MGDKSGIFRCADGIDKLLMLFGTLGSIGDGIMSPLTMLVLSGAINDYGGADLSISNHVVDKFSLRLLYVAIGVGVSAFIEGICWTRTAERQTSRMRMEYLKSVLRQEVGFFDNQAASSTTFRVVSTISSDAHLIQDVIAEKIPNCLANLSSIIFGLLVAFLLSWRLAFASLPFALGYLIPGVLFGKVLKNLGMKMKDAYAVAGGIAEQAISSIRTVYSYVGDIQTLDRFTNELQKSMDLGIKQGFTKGLLIGSMGMAFAAWAFQSWVGSILVTEKGENGARVFVSSICIILGGL
;
A
#
# COMPACT_ATOMS: atom_id res chain seq x y z
N MET A 1 3.31 14.53 -31.71
CA MET A 1 2.90 15.49 -30.66
C MET A 1 1.62 14.97 -30.03
N GLY A 2 1.66 14.67 -28.73
CA GLY A 2 0.61 14.00 -27.99
C GLY A 2 1.21 13.34 -26.76
N ASP A 3 1.63 14.18 -25.82
CA ASP A 3 2.20 13.84 -24.54
C ASP A 3 1.35 12.78 -23.81
N LYS A 4 1.83 11.54 -23.75
CA LYS A 4 1.28 10.46 -22.92
C LYS A 4 2.42 9.71 -22.27
N SER A 5 3.22 10.46 -21.51
CA SER A 5 4.29 9.98 -20.64
C SER A 5 3.68 9.43 -19.33
N GLY A 6 2.85 8.38 -19.42
CA GLY A 6 2.19 7.80 -18.25
C GLY A 6 1.99 6.30 -18.33
N ILE A 7 1.91 5.64 -17.17
CA ILE A 7 1.67 4.18 -17.04
C ILE A 7 0.41 3.74 -17.82
N PHE A 8 -0.59 4.60 -17.97
CA PHE A 8 -1.84 4.29 -18.69
C PHE A 8 -1.82 4.58 -20.20
N ARG A 9 -0.64 4.60 -20.84
CA ARG A 9 -0.54 4.91 -22.28
C ARG A 9 -1.25 3.90 -23.17
N CYS A 10 -1.25 2.63 -22.78
CA CYS A 10 -1.85 1.52 -23.55
C CYS A 10 -3.34 1.28 -23.23
N ALA A 11 -4.00 2.22 -22.53
CA ALA A 11 -5.40 2.14 -22.15
C ALA A 11 -6.35 2.47 -23.32
N ASP A 12 -7.21 1.50 -23.67
CA ASP A 12 -8.31 1.69 -24.64
C ASP A 12 -9.54 2.34 -23.99
N GLY A 13 -10.55 2.67 -24.79
CA GLY A 13 -11.84 3.18 -24.29
C GLY A 13 -12.53 2.24 -23.30
N ILE A 14 -12.42 0.92 -23.50
CA ILE A 14 -12.96 -0.10 -22.58
C ILE A 14 -12.18 -0.09 -21.26
N ASP A 15 -10.86 0.07 -21.31
CA ASP A 15 -10.02 0.11 -20.11
C ASP A 15 -10.34 1.37 -19.29
N LYS A 16 -10.67 2.49 -19.93
CA LYS A 16 -11.14 3.70 -19.23
C LYS A 16 -12.47 3.50 -18.51
N LEU A 17 -13.41 2.79 -19.12
CA LEU A 17 -14.68 2.46 -18.48
C LEU A 17 -14.46 1.51 -17.29
N LEU A 18 -13.63 0.48 -17.46
CA LEU A 18 -13.27 -0.44 -16.38
C LEU A 18 -12.57 0.30 -15.24
N MET A 19 -11.64 1.20 -15.52
CA MET A 19 -11.02 2.04 -14.49
C MET A 19 -12.05 2.89 -13.75
N LEU A 20 -13.03 3.47 -14.45
CA LEU A 20 -14.09 4.27 -13.81
C LEU A 20 -14.93 3.41 -12.85
N PHE A 21 -15.41 2.25 -13.29
CA PHE A 21 -16.15 1.34 -12.40
C PHE A 21 -15.29 0.80 -11.26
N GLY A 22 -14.02 0.51 -11.54
CA GLY A 22 -13.05 0.10 -10.53
C GLY A 22 -12.84 1.17 -9.46
N THR A 23 -12.69 2.44 -9.85
CA THR A 23 -12.55 3.55 -8.88
C THR A 23 -13.80 3.74 -8.02
N LEU A 24 -15.00 3.57 -8.58
CA LEU A 24 -16.24 3.60 -7.80
C LEU A 24 -16.31 2.43 -6.81
N GLY A 25 -15.85 1.24 -7.22
CA GLY A 25 -15.70 0.07 -6.36
C GLY A 25 -14.74 0.34 -5.21
N SER A 26 -13.52 0.85 -5.49
CA SER A 26 -12.52 1.21 -4.46
C SER A 26 -13.02 2.24 -3.46
N ILE A 27 -13.81 3.22 -3.92
CA ILE A 27 -14.44 4.20 -3.02
C ILE A 27 -15.42 3.48 -2.09
N GLY A 28 -16.26 2.58 -2.63
CA GLY A 28 -17.21 1.77 -1.87
C GLY A 28 -16.54 0.85 -0.85
N ASP A 29 -15.43 0.20 -1.23
CA ASP A 29 -14.63 -0.62 -0.33
C ASP A 29 -14.03 0.21 0.81
N GLY A 30 -13.45 1.37 0.50
CA GLY A 30 -12.93 2.30 1.52
C GLY A 30 -14.00 2.81 2.51
N ILE A 31 -15.27 2.88 2.11
CA ILE A 31 -16.39 3.29 2.99
C ILE A 31 -16.81 2.17 3.97
N MET A 32 -16.37 0.92 3.75
CA MET A 32 -16.74 -0.23 4.60
C MET A 32 -16.52 0.04 6.09
N SER A 33 -15.34 0.53 6.45
CA SER A 33 -14.94 0.75 7.85
C SER A 33 -15.84 1.79 8.56
N PRO A 34 -15.96 3.04 8.06
CA PRO A 34 -16.82 4.03 8.70
C PRO A 34 -18.31 3.66 8.68
N LEU A 35 -18.79 2.99 7.63
CA LEU A 35 -20.19 2.57 7.53
C LEU A 35 -20.55 1.49 8.55
N THR A 36 -19.68 0.49 8.72
CA THR A 36 -19.84 -0.56 9.73
C THR A 36 -19.84 0.04 11.14
N MET A 37 -18.92 0.96 11.40
CA MET A 37 -18.83 1.65 12.68
C MET A 37 -20.05 2.52 12.96
N LEU A 38 -20.63 3.17 11.95
CA LEU A 38 -21.89 3.91 12.11
C LEU A 38 -23.05 3.00 12.51
N VAL A 39 -23.20 1.84 11.88
CA VAL A 39 -24.24 0.87 12.27
C VAL A 39 -24.00 0.37 13.70
N LEU A 40 -22.74 0.08 14.04
CA LEU A 40 -22.35 -0.35 15.38
C LEU A 40 -22.61 0.74 16.43
N SER A 41 -22.42 2.02 16.09
CA SER A 41 -22.72 3.15 16.99
C SER A 41 -24.20 3.16 17.42
N GLY A 42 -25.10 2.86 16.49
CA GLY A 42 -26.54 2.75 16.77
C GLY A 42 -26.82 1.59 17.71
N ALA A 43 -26.19 0.43 17.45
CA ALA A 43 -26.34 -0.74 18.31
C ALA A 43 -25.87 -0.46 19.74
N ILE A 44 -24.65 0.07 19.90
CA ILE A 44 -24.10 0.41 21.22
C ILE A 44 -24.98 1.43 21.95
N ASN A 45 -25.57 2.40 21.23
CA ASN A 45 -26.44 3.40 21.84
C ASN A 45 -27.76 2.79 22.35
N ASP A 46 -28.39 1.90 21.59
CA ASP A 46 -29.64 1.24 21.98
C ASP A 46 -29.39 0.24 23.14
N TYR A 47 -28.22 -0.43 23.18
CA TYR A 47 -27.81 -1.27 24.31
C TYR A 47 -27.38 -0.50 25.56
N GLY A 48 -26.84 0.71 25.38
CA GLY A 48 -26.38 1.57 26.47
C GLY A 48 -27.50 2.38 27.13
N GLY A 49 -28.75 2.22 26.69
CA GLY A 49 -29.93 2.84 27.30
C GLY A 49 -30.26 2.26 28.68
N ALA A 50 -31.11 2.97 29.43
CA ALA A 50 -31.47 2.62 30.81
C ALA A 50 -32.32 1.33 30.93
N ASP A 51 -32.89 0.82 29.83
CA ASP A 51 -33.70 -0.40 29.82
C ASP A 51 -32.81 -1.63 29.63
N LEU A 52 -32.57 -2.39 30.71
CA LEU A 52 -31.82 -3.65 30.69
C LEU A 52 -32.51 -4.80 29.91
N SER A 53 -33.70 -4.58 29.34
CA SER A 53 -34.36 -5.59 28.52
C SER A 53 -33.76 -5.60 27.12
N ILE A 54 -32.77 -6.47 26.92
CA ILE A 54 -32.24 -6.79 25.59
C ILE A 54 -33.37 -7.40 24.76
N SER A 55 -33.99 -6.60 23.91
CA SER A 55 -35.02 -7.07 23.00
C SER A 55 -34.38 -7.68 21.76
N ASN A 56 -34.75 -8.92 21.44
CA ASN A 56 -34.30 -9.61 20.22
C ASN A 56 -34.57 -8.77 18.95
N HIS A 57 -35.63 -7.95 18.98
CA HIS A 57 -35.95 -7.05 17.88
C HIS A 57 -34.85 -6.01 17.57
N VAL A 58 -34.12 -5.55 18.60
CA VAL A 58 -32.99 -4.60 18.42
C VAL A 58 -31.81 -5.32 17.76
N VAL A 59 -31.51 -6.55 18.22
CA VAL A 59 -30.48 -7.42 17.63
C VAL A 59 -30.77 -7.66 16.14
N ASP A 60 -31.99 -8.10 15.82
CA ASP A 60 -32.40 -8.43 14.45
C ASP A 60 -32.32 -7.21 13.53
N LYS A 61 -32.74 -6.04 14.00
CA LYS A 61 -32.66 -4.78 13.25
C LYS A 61 -31.22 -4.40 12.89
N PHE A 62 -30.28 -4.47 13.84
CA PHE A 62 -28.88 -4.14 13.57
C PHE A 62 -28.15 -5.23 12.79
N SER A 63 -28.49 -6.50 13.02
CA SER A 63 -27.99 -7.65 12.25
C SER A 63 -28.37 -7.52 10.77
N LEU A 64 -29.63 -7.21 10.47
CA LEU A 64 -30.09 -6.97 9.09
C LEU A 64 -29.39 -5.75 8.46
N ARG A 65 -29.18 -4.66 9.21
CA ARG A 65 -28.43 -3.50 8.70
C ARG A 65 -26.99 -3.84 8.36
N LEU A 66 -26.31 -4.62 9.22
CA LEU A 66 -24.95 -5.10 8.96
C LEU A 66 -24.93 -6.03 7.74
N LEU A 67 -25.94 -6.89 7.57
CA LEU A 67 -26.07 -7.74 6.38
C LEU A 67 -26.20 -6.90 5.09
N TYR A 68 -27.06 -5.88 5.09
CA TYR A 68 -27.19 -5.00 3.91
C TYR A 68 -25.91 -4.24 3.59
N VAL A 69 -25.20 -3.75 4.62
CA VAL A 69 -23.88 -3.12 4.46
C VAL A 69 -22.88 -4.12 3.89
N ALA A 70 -22.81 -5.34 4.42
CA ALA A 70 -21.90 -6.38 3.95
C ALA A 70 -22.15 -6.77 2.49
N ILE A 71 -23.42 -6.87 2.07
CA ILE A 71 -23.76 -7.14 0.67
C ILE A 71 -23.34 -5.97 -0.23
N GLY A 72 -23.63 -4.72 0.17
CA GLY A 72 -23.26 -3.54 -0.61
C GLY A 72 -21.75 -3.37 -0.76
N VAL A 73 -21.00 -3.55 0.32
CA VAL A 73 -19.53 -3.51 0.31
C VAL A 73 -18.98 -4.69 -0.48
N GLY A 74 -19.51 -5.90 -0.29
CA GLY A 74 -19.06 -7.09 -1.02
C GLY A 74 -19.21 -6.96 -2.53
N VAL A 75 -20.33 -6.38 -2.99
CA VAL A 75 -20.52 -6.07 -4.41
C VAL A 75 -19.53 -5.01 -4.89
N SER A 76 -19.27 -3.97 -4.08
CA SER A 76 -18.34 -2.90 -4.42
C SER A 76 -16.89 -3.40 -4.55
N ALA A 77 -16.42 -4.18 -3.57
CA ALA A 77 -15.10 -4.80 -3.56
C ALA A 77 -14.94 -5.82 -4.70
N PHE A 78 -16.02 -6.54 -5.05
CA PHE A 78 -16.00 -7.47 -6.18
C PHE A 78 -15.88 -6.74 -7.53
N ILE A 79 -16.63 -5.64 -7.72
CA ILE A 79 -16.54 -4.80 -8.92
C ILE A 79 -15.15 -4.19 -9.02
N GLU A 80 -14.61 -3.69 -7.92
CA GLU A 80 -13.24 -3.18 -7.83
C GLU A 80 -12.23 -4.21 -8.32
N GLY A 81 -12.20 -5.40 -7.69
CA GLY A 81 -11.25 -6.46 -8.02
C GLY A 81 -11.34 -6.88 -9.49
N ILE A 82 -12.55 -7.15 -9.99
CA ILE A 82 -12.71 -7.55 -11.39
C ILE A 82 -12.25 -6.45 -12.35
N CYS A 83 -12.65 -5.21 -12.12
CA CYS A 83 -12.37 -4.12 -13.04
C CYS A 83 -10.88 -3.77 -13.07
N TRP A 84 -10.22 -3.70 -11.91
CA TRP A 84 -8.79 -3.40 -11.84
C TRP A 84 -7.92 -4.55 -12.32
N THR A 85 -8.22 -5.80 -11.93
CA THR A 85 -7.46 -6.97 -12.42
C THR A 85 -7.60 -7.12 -13.94
N ARG A 86 -8.82 -7.00 -14.50
CA ARG A 86 -9.02 -7.06 -15.95
C ARG A 86 -8.29 -5.94 -16.69
N THR A 87 -8.30 -4.72 -16.14
CA THR A 87 -7.59 -3.58 -16.74
C THR A 87 -6.08 -3.81 -16.73
N ALA A 88 -5.54 -4.30 -15.62
CA ALA A 88 -4.12 -4.58 -15.46
C ALA A 88 -3.66 -5.66 -16.45
N GLU A 89 -4.38 -6.78 -16.56
CA GLU A 89 -4.06 -7.86 -17.51
C GLU A 89 -4.05 -7.36 -18.96
N ARG A 90 -5.08 -6.59 -19.36
CA ARG A 90 -5.19 -6.07 -20.73
C ARG A 90 -4.06 -5.10 -21.06
N GLN A 91 -3.78 -4.14 -20.17
CA GLN A 91 -2.74 -3.16 -20.42
C GLN A 91 -1.34 -3.78 -20.39
N THR A 92 -1.04 -4.64 -19.41
CA THR A 92 0.25 -5.34 -19.34
C THR A 92 0.47 -6.25 -20.55
N SER A 93 -0.57 -6.96 -21.00
CA SER A 93 -0.47 -7.81 -22.21
C SER A 93 -0.14 -6.98 -23.46
N ARG A 94 -0.80 -5.83 -23.65
CA ARG A 94 -0.48 -4.92 -24.76
C ARG A 94 0.92 -4.33 -24.65
N MET A 95 1.34 -3.93 -23.44
CA MET A 95 2.70 -3.45 -23.21
C MET A 95 3.74 -4.51 -23.56
N ARG A 96 3.53 -5.78 -23.16
CA ARG A 96 4.41 -6.91 -23.53
C ARG A 96 4.50 -7.07 -25.04
N MET A 97 3.37 -6.99 -25.74
CA MET A 97 3.33 -7.14 -27.19
C MET A 97 3.98 -5.96 -27.93
N GLU A 98 3.71 -4.71 -27.54
CA GLU A 98 4.36 -3.52 -28.12
C GLU A 98 5.86 -3.48 -27.84
N TYR A 99 6.26 -3.86 -26.63
CA TYR A 99 7.67 -3.94 -26.25
C TYR A 99 8.40 -4.97 -27.10
N LEU A 100 7.88 -6.21 -27.17
CA LEU A 100 8.49 -7.26 -28.00
C LEU A 100 8.55 -6.85 -29.47
N LYS A 101 7.48 -6.27 -30.02
CA LYS A 101 7.45 -5.75 -31.40
C LYS A 101 8.49 -4.66 -31.64
N SER A 102 8.73 -3.81 -30.65
CA SER A 102 9.74 -2.74 -30.75
C SER A 102 11.16 -3.29 -30.68
N VAL A 103 11.41 -4.25 -29.78
CA VAL A 103 12.71 -4.93 -29.65
C VAL A 103 13.07 -5.69 -30.93
N LEU A 104 12.12 -6.42 -31.54
CA LEU A 104 12.35 -7.16 -32.78
C LEU A 104 12.56 -6.26 -34.02
N ARG A 105 12.21 -4.98 -33.95
CA ARG A 105 12.43 -3.99 -35.03
C ARG A 105 13.76 -3.25 -34.91
N GLN A 106 14.51 -3.52 -33.84
CA GLN A 106 15.76 -2.84 -33.57
C GLN A 106 16.89 -3.40 -34.45
N GLU A 107 17.84 -2.55 -34.82
CA GLU A 107 18.99 -2.92 -35.64
C GLU A 107 19.92 -3.91 -34.94
N VAL A 108 20.67 -4.70 -35.72
CA VAL A 108 21.62 -5.69 -35.19
C VAL A 108 22.66 -5.05 -34.27
N GLY A 109 23.09 -3.81 -34.56
CA GLY A 109 24.01 -3.04 -33.72
C GLY A 109 23.51 -2.77 -32.28
N PHE A 110 22.20 -2.78 -32.04
CA PHE A 110 21.65 -2.72 -30.67
C PHE A 110 21.92 -3.98 -29.87
N PHE A 111 21.96 -5.14 -30.54
CA PHE A 111 22.27 -6.42 -29.95
C PHE A 111 23.78 -6.67 -29.85
N ASP A 112 24.58 -6.08 -30.75
CA ASP A 112 26.05 -6.25 -30.79
C ASP A 112 26.83 -5.38 -29.78
N ASN A 113 26.23 -4.33 -29.23
CA ASN A 113 26.88 -3.53 -28.19
C ASN A 113 27.24 -4.41 -26.98
N GLN A 114 28.54 -4.49 -26.67
CA GLN A 114 29.28 -5.45 -25.83
C GLN A 114 28.90 -5.53 -24.33
N ALA A 115 27.67 -5.14 -23.96
CA ALA A 115 26.97 -5.62 -22.76
C ALA A 115 26.09 -6.87 -23.08
N ALA A 116 26.29 -7.49 -24.25
CA ALA A 116 25.34 -8.34 -24.97
C ALA A 116 25.04 -9.73 -24.39
N SER A 117 25.82 -10.27 -23.44
CA SER A 117 25.36 -11.44 -22.67
C SER A 117 24.12 -11.10 -21.80
N SER A 118 23.93 -9.82 -21.49
CA SER A 118 22.83 -9.30 -20.66
C SER A 118 21.66 -8.74 -21.46
N THR A 119 21.75 -8.44 -22.77
CA THR A 119 20.64 -7.77 -23.50
C THR A 119 19.48 -8.73 -23.75
N THR A 120 19.73 -9.97 -24.18
CA THR A 120 18.68 -10.99 -24.31
C THR A 120 18.05 -11.31 -22.95
N PHE A 121 18.87 -11.47 -21.91
CA PHE A 121 18.39 -11.68 -20.54
C PHE A 121 17.59 -10.48 -20.02
N ARG A 122 18.04 -9.24 -20.28
CA ARG A 122 17.31 -8.01 -19.93
C ARG A 122 15.99 -7.91 -20.67
N VAL A 123 15.93 -8.22 -21.96
CA VAL A 123 14.68 -8.21 -22.72
C VAL A 123 13.70 -9.24 -22.15
N VAL A 124 14.16 -10.46 -21.86
CA VAL A 124 13.33 -11.53 -21.26
C VAL A 124 12.89 -11.15 -19.84
N SER A 125 13.80 -10.61 -19.03
CA SER A 125 13.53 -10.15 -17.67
C SER A 125 12.54 -8.99 -17.65
N THR A 126 12.67 -8.02 -18.56
CA THR A 126 11.74 -6.89 -18.67
C THR A 126 10.35 -7.33 -19.16
N ILE A 127 10.26 -8.28 -20.09
CA ILE A 127 8.96 -8.82 -20.54
C ILE A 127 8.25 -9.60 -19.43
N SER A 128 9.00 -10.31 -18.59
CA SER A 128 8.43 -11.15 -17.53
C SER A 128 8.26 -10.40 -16.21
N SER A 129 9.37 -9.99 -15.59
CA SER A 129 9.43 -9.40 -14.25
C SER A 129 8.91 -7.96 -14.22
N ASP A 130 9.43 -7.06 -15.06
CA ASP A 130 9.02 -5.64 -15.01
C ASP A 130 7.55 -5.48 -15.39
N ALA A 131 7.08 -6.24 -16.39
CA ALA A 131 5.67 -6.26 -16.77
C ALA A 131 4.77 -6.80 -15.65
N HIS A 132 5.23 -7.81 -14.90
CA HIS A 132 4.48 -8.32 -13.75
C HIS A 132 4.39 -7.28 -12.63
N LEU A 133 5.50 -6.59 -12.33
CA LEU A 133 5.50 -5.49 -11.34
C LEU A 133 4.53 -4.36 -11.74
N ILE A 134 4.46 -4.02 -13.03
CA ILE A 134 3.49 -3.03 -13.54
C ILE A 134 2.06 -3.55 -13.35
N GLN A 135 1.82 -4.83 -13.65
CA GLN A 135 0.52 -5.47 -13.45
C GLN A 135 0.08 -5.41 -11.98
N ASP A 136 0.97 -5.73 -11.05
CA ASP A 136 0.68 -5.70 -9.60
C ASP A 136 0.38 -4.28 -9.13
N VAL A 137 1.12 -3.29 -9.64
CA VAL A 137 0.87 -1.90 -9.32
C VAL A 137 -0.52 -1.46 -9.79
N ILE A 138 -0.90 -1.78 -11.02
CA ILE A 138 -2.20 -1.39 -11.59
C ILE A 138 -3.35 -2.18 -10.93
N ALA A 139 -3.16 -3.48 -10.70
CA ALA A 139 -4.20 -4.37 -10.19
C ALA A 139 -4.46 -4.22 -8.69
N GLU A 140 -3.43 -3.93 -7.90
CA GLU A 140 -3.51 -3.99 -6.43
C GLU A 140 -3.13 -2.67 -5.76
N LYS A 141 -1.99 -2.06 -6.12
CA LYS A 141 -1.48 -0.90 -5.38
C LYS A 141 -2.28 0.38 -5.62
N ILE A 142 -2.75 0.60 -6.85
CA ILE A 142 -3.61 1.73 -7.18
C ILE A 142 -4.98 1.62 -6.49
N PRO A 143 -5.76 0.54 -6.65
CA PRO A 143 -7.04 0.37 -5.95
C PRO A 143 -6.92 0.51 -4.44
N ASN A 144 -5.94 -0.17 -3.82
CA ASN A 144 -5.71 -0.06 -2.37
C ASN A 144 -5.39 1.39 -1.93
N CYS A 145 -4.65 2.15 -2.74
CA CYS A 145 -4.38 3.55 -2.46
C CYS A 145 -5.67 4.40 -2.52
N LEU A 146 -6.54 4.16 -3.51
CA LEU A 146 -7.84 4.81 -3.61
C LEU A 146 -8.77 4.43 -2.45
N ALA A 147 -8.84 3.15 -2.08
CA ALA A 147 -9.65 2.66 -0.98
C ALA A 147 -9.20 3.27 0.37
N ASN A 148 -7.89 3.29 0.64
CA ASN A 148 -7.35 3.93 1.83
C ASN A 148 -7.60 5.46 1.86
N LEU A 149 -7.46 6.14 0.71
CA LEU A 149 -7.76 7.57 0.62
C LEU A 149 -9.26 7.85 0.85
N SER A 150 -10.14 7.01 0.30
CA SER A 150 -11.57 7.06 0.56
C SER A 150 -11.86 6.86 2.04
N SER A 151 -11.27 5.84 2.67
CA SER A 151 -11.42 5.55 4.11
C SER A 151 -11.00 6.74 4.98
N ILE A 152 -9.87 7.40 4.67
CA ILE A 152 -9.44 8.63 5.35
C ILE A 152 -10.51 9.73 5.26
N ILE A 153 -10.98 10.02 4.04
CA ILE A 153 -11.93 11.13 3.78
C ILE A 153 -13.26 10.85 4.47
N PHE A 154 -13.84 9.67 4.25
CA PHE A 154 -15.13 9.30 4.84
C PHE A 154 -15.04 9.09 6.35
N GLY A 155 -13.95 8.51 6.86
CA GLY A 155 -13.70 8.38 8.29
C GLY A 155 -13.65 9.72 9.00
N LEU A 156 -12.97 10.70 8.42
CA LEU A 156 -12.90 12.07 8.93
C LEU A 156 -14.28 12.77 8.86
N LEU A 157 -14.98 12.69 7.72
CA LEU A 157 -16.32 13.25 7.57
C LEU A 157 -17.30 12.69 8.61
N VAL A 158 -17.34 11.36 8.75
CA VAL A 158 -18.20 10.66 9.72
C VAL A 158 -17.86 11.08 11.14
N ALA A 159 -16.57 11.16 11.49
CA ALA A 159 -16.14 11.63 12.80
C ALA A 159 -16.57 13.06 13.12
N PHE A 160 -16.42 14.00 12.17
CA PHE A 160 -16.87 15.38 12.33
C PHE A 160 -18.40 15.49 12.49
N LEU A 161 -19.17 14.65 11.80
CA LEU A 161 -20.63 14.60 11.92
C LEU A 161 -21.11 14.05 13.27
N LEU A 162 -20.39 13.06 13.84
CA LEU A 162 -20.74 12.42 15.11
C LEU A 162 -20.37 13.27 16.32
N SER A 163 -19.12 13.72 16.42
CA SER A 163 -18.65 14.60 17.50
C SER A 163 -17.52 15.51 17.02
N TRP A 164 -17.89 16.71 16.58
CA TRP A 164 -16.94 17.72 16.12
C TRP A 164 -15.88 18.08 17.18
N ARG A 165 -16.25 18.07 18.47
CA ARG A 165 -15.35 18.41 19.59
C ARG A 165 -14.23 17.40 19.75
N LEU A 166 -14.57 16.11 19.67
CA LEU A 166 -13.59 15.04 19.73
C LEU A 166 -12.73 15.00 18.48
N ALA A 167 -13.33 15.24 17.31
CA ALA A 167 -12.60 15.33 16.06
C ALA A 167 -11.51 16.41 16.10
N PHE A 168 -11.81 17.61 16.59
CA PHE A 168 -10.80 18.66 16.78
C PHE A 168 -9.71 18.27 17.78
N ALA A 169 -10.06 17.61 18.89
CA ALA A 169 -9.09 17.18 19.91
C ALA A 169 -8.12 16.10 19.39
N SER A 170 -8.57 15.27 18.45
CA SER A 170 -7.78 14.16 17.89
C SER A 170 -6.90 14.54 16.69
N LEU A 171 -7.18 15.67 16.04
CA LEU A 171 -6.49 16.14 14.83
C LEU A 171 -4.96 16.29 15.01
N PRO A 172 -4.44 16.80 16.15
CA PRO A 172 -3.00 16.84 16.42
C PRO A 172 -2.35 15.46 16.48
N PHE A 173 -3.05 14.43 16.98
CA PHE A 173 -2.54 13.06 17.04
C PHE A 173 -2.48 12.41 15.65
N ALA A 174 -3.50 12.66 14.82
CA ALA A 174 -3.50 12.21 13.42
C ALA A 174 -2.32 12.83 12.63
N LEU A 175 -2.07 14.13 12.82
CA LEU A 175 -0.89 14.79 12.21
C LEU A 175 0.43 14.30 12.81
N GLY A 176 0.46 14.05 14.12
CA GLY A 176 1.61 13.49 14.82
C GLY A 176 2.03 12.12 14.29
N TYR A 177 1.06 11.29 13.86
CA TYR A 177 1.32 9.97 13.27
C TYR A 177 1.96 10.04 11.88
N LEU A 178 1.62 11.06 11.08
CA LEU A 178 2.19 11.23 9.73
C LEU A 178 3.68 11.59 9.75
N ILE A 179 4.15 12.29 10.78
CA ILE A 179 5.54 12.79 10.85
C ILE A 179 6.56 11.64 10.87
N PRO A 180 6.50 10.66 11.80
CA PRO A 180 7.37 9.48 11.77
C PRO A 180 7.28 8.71 10.46
N GLY A 181 6.07 8.51 9.92
CA GLY A 181 5.85 7.78 8.67
C GLY A 181 6.61 8.39 7.50
N VAL A 182 6.52 9.70 7.32
CA VAL A 182 7.23 10.41 6.24
C VAL A 182 8.74 10.44 6.48
N LEU A 183 9.18 10.67 7.72
CA LEU A 183 10.58 10.85 8.06
C LEU A 183 11.35 9.52 7.93
N PHE A 184 10.85 8.45 8.57
CA PHE A 184 11.43 7.12 8.44
C PHE A 184 11.22 6.53 7.04
N GLY A 185 10.10 6.83 6.38
CA GLY A 185 9.86 6.42 4.99
C GLY A 185 10.92 6.97 4.03
N LYS A 186 11.29 8.26 4.16
CA LYS A 186 12.37 8.87 3.36
C LYS A 186 13.72 8.23 3.65
N VAL A 187 14.06 8.02 4.92
CA VAL A 187 15.31 7.37 5.32
C VAL A 187 15.37 5.94 4.77
N LEU A 188 14.27 5.20 4.89
CA LEU A 188 14.18 3.83 4.42
C LEU A 188 14.31 3.71 2.90
N LYS A 189 13.69 4.64 2.15
CA LYS A 189 13.85 4.75 0.70
C LYS A 189 15.31 5.01 0.33
N ASN A 190 15.97 5.97 0.98
CA ASN A 190 17.36 6.31 0.70
C ASN A 190 18.32 5.16 1.03
N LEU A 191 18.12 4.48 2.17
CA LEU A 191 18.89 3.28 2.52
C LEU A 191 18.63 2.14 1.53
N GLY A 192 17.39 1.95 1.10
CA GLY A 192 17.03 0.94 0.10
C GLY A 192 17.71 1.17 -1.25
N MET A 193 17.79 2.42 -1.73
CA MET A 193 18.53 2.76 -2.95
C MET A 193 20.03 2.46 -2.79
N LYS A 194 20.65 2.94 -1.71
CA LYS A 194 22.09 2.69 -1.44
C LYS A 194 22.42 1.20 -1.32
N MET A 195 21.54 0.42 -0.69
CA MET A 195 21.70 -1.03 -0.57
C MET A 195 21.61 -1.70 -1.94
N LYS A 196 20.67 -1.29 -2.79
CA LYS A 196 20.54 -1.81 -4.15
C LYS A 196 21.78 -1.48 -5.00
N ASP A 197 22.31 -0.27 -4.88
CA ASP A 197 23.53 0.14 -5.59
C ASP A 197 24.76 -0.66 -5.13
N ALA A 198 24.94 -0.83 -3.82
CA ALA A 198 26.03 -1.65 -3.25
C ALA A 198 25.92 -3.12 -3.69
N TYR A 199 24.70 -3.67 -3.69
CA TYR A 199 24.46 -5.03 -4.15
C TYR A 199 24.72 -5.21 -5.65
N ALA A 200 24.43 -4.18 -6.47
CA ALA A 200 24.72 -4.22 -7.91
C ALA A 200 26.24 -4.31 -8.19
N VAL A 201 27.07 -3.65 -7.39
CA VAL A 201 28.54 -3.76 -7.50
C VAL A 201 29.01 -5.18 -7.17
N ALA A 202 28.53 -5.77 -6.08
CA ALA A 202 28.85 -7.15 -5.72
C ALA A 202 28.36 -8.15 -6.80
N GLY A 203 27.15 -7.92 -7.32
CA GLY A 203 26.58 -8.69 -8.43
C GLY A 203 27.43 -8.62 -9.70
N GLY A 204 27.96 -7.43 -10.02
CA GLY A 204 28.87 -7.24 -11.16
C GLY A 204 30.18 -8.02 -11.04
N ILE A 205 30.76 -8.10 -9.83
CA ILE A 205 31.96 -8.92 -9.57
C ILE A 205 31.66 -10.40 -9.79
N ALA A 206 30.53 -10.88 -9.26
CA ALA A 206 30.11 -12.26 -9.44
C ALA A 206 29.83 -12.59 -10.91
N GLU A 207 29.16 -11.68 -11.64
CA GLU A 207 28.87 -11.83 -13.06
C GLU A 207 30.16 -11.91 -13.89
N GLN A 208 31.14 -11.04 -13.64
CA GLN A 208 32.45 -11.07 -14.31
C GLN A 208 33.21 -12.36 -14.04
N ALA A 209 33.20 -12.83 -12.78
CA ALA A 209 33.87 -14.06 -12.38
C ALA A 209 33.27 -15.30 -13.06
N ILE A 210 31.93 -15.38 -13.10
CA ILE A 210 31.21 -16.51 -13.70
C ILE A 210 31.35 -16.47 -15.23
N SER A 211 31.24 -15.30 -15.85
CA SER A 211 31.39 -15.15 -17.31
C SER A 211 32.78 -15.56 -17.79
N SER A 212 33.82 -15.32 -16.99
CA SER A 212 35.23 -15.60 -17.31
C SER A 212 35.80 -16.72 -16.44
N ILE A 213 34.99 -17.72 -16.10
CA ILE A 213 35.35 -18.76 -15.11
C ILE A 213 36.63 -19.51 -15.47
N ARG A 214 36.88 -19.77 -16.76
CA ARG A 214 38.13 -20.44 -17.21
C ARG A 214 39.36 -19.60 -16.90
N THR A 215 39.27 -18.28 -17.03
CA THR A 215 40.35 -17.34 -16.72
C THR A 215 40.60 -17.26 -15.22
N VAL A 216 39.55 -17.21 -14.41
CA VAL A 216 39.68 -17.20 -12.94
C VAL A 216 40.40 -18.47 -12.46
N TYR A 217 40.02 -19.64 -12.98
CA TYR A 217 40.68 -20.90 -12.63
C TYR A 217 42.11 -21.01 -13.19
N SER A 218 42.38 -20.55 -14.42
CA SER A 218 43.71 -20.65 -15.01
C SER A 218 44.75 -19.82 -14.26
N TYR A 219 44.34 -18.72 -13.64
CA TYR A 219 45.19 -17.85 -12.82
C TYR A 219 45.13 -18.17 -11.32
N VAL A 220 44.39 -19.21 -10.90
CA VAL A 220 44.17 -19.55 -9.47
C VAL A 220 43.66 -18.33 -8.68
N GLY A 221 42.74 -17.58 -9.29
CA GLY A 221 42.20 -16.32 -8.75
C GLY A 221 40.87 -16.47 -8.01
N ASP A 222 40.46 -17.69 -7.70
CA ASP A 222 39.19 -18.02 -7.03
C ASP A 222 39.11 -17.40 -5.63
N ILE A 223 40.14 -17.58 -4.80
CA ILE A 223 40.19 -17.00 -3.44
C ILE A 223 40.15 -15.47 -3.51
N GLN A 224 40.94 -14.85 -4.39
CA GLN A 224 40.98 -13.40 -4.54
C GLN A 224 39.62 -12.82 -4.98
N THR A 225 38.93 -13.52 -5.89
CA THR A 225 37.61 -13.11 -6.36
C THR A 225 36.56 -13.24 -5.26
N LEU A 226 36.63 -14.32 -4.47
CA LEU A 226 35.74 -14.57 -3.35
C LEU A 226 35.93 -13.54 -2.24
N ASP A 227 37.16 -13.15 -1.93
CA ASP A 227 37.46 -12.07 -0.98
C ASP A 227 36.90 -10.72 -1.45
N ARG A 228 37.06 -10.39 -2.74
CA ARG A 228 36.49 -9.16 -3.31
C ARG A 228 34.97 -9.15 -3.23
N PHE A 229 34.32 -10.26 -3.57
CA PHE A 229 32.87 -10.39 -3.45
C PHE A 229 32.42 -10.25 -2.00
N THR A 230 33.09 -10.92 -1.07
CA THR A 230 32.78 -10.86 0.38
C THR A 230 32.92 -9.45 0.92
N ASN A 231 33.99 -8.73 0.56
CA ASN A 231 34.21 -7.34 1.00
C ASN A 231 33.13 -6.37 0.50
N GLU A 232 32.66 -6.51 -0.75
CA GLU A 232 31.56 -5.67 -1.26
C GLU A 232 30.20 -6.10 -0.69
N LEU A 233 29.99 -7.40 -0.48
CA LEU A 233 28.76 -7.91 0.13
C LEU A 233 28.63 -7.46 1.58
N GLN A 234 29.73 -7.37 2.33
CA GLN A 234 29.75 -6.86 3.70
C GLN A 234 29.21 -5.43 3.77
N LYS A 235 29.57 -4.56 2.82
CA LYS A 235 29.01 -3.19 2.74
C LYS A 235 27.49 -3.20 2.54
N SER A 236 26.98 -4.11 1.70
CA SER A 236 25.55 -4.30 1.53
C SER A 236 24.89 -4.81 2.82
N MET A 237 25.55 -5.70 3.55
CA MET A 237 25.06 -6.23 4.83
C MET A 237 24.95 -5.12 5.88
N ASP A 238 25.97 -4.28 6.03
CA ASP A 238 25.97 -3.18 7.00
C ASP A 238 24.86 -2.15 6.71
N LEU A 239 24.60 -1.88 5.43
CA LEU A 239 23.46 -1.06 5.00
C LEU A 239 22.12 -1.75 5.32
N GLY A 240 22.03 -3.07 5.12
CA GLY A 240 20.87 -3.89 5.48
C GLY A 240 20.59 -3.87 6.98
N ILE A 241 21.61 -3.94 7.84
CA ILE A 241 21.47 -3.84 9.30
C ILE A 241 20.91 -2.46 9.69
N LYS A 242 21.46 -1.37 9.11
CA LYS A 242 20.93 -0.01 9.32
C LYS A 242 19.48 0.14 8.84
N GLN A 243 19.16 -0.50 7.72
CA GLN A 243 17.80 -0.53 7.19
C GLN A 243 16.86 -1.28 8.14
N GLY A 244 17.29 -2.43 8.66
CA GLY A 244 16.56 -3.23 9.64
C GLY A 244 16.27 -2.45 10.91
N PHE A 245 17.27 -1.76 11.46
CA PHE A 245 17.08 -0.90 12.64
C PHE A 245 16.10 0.25 12.36
N THR A 246 16.21 0.90 11.20
CA THR A 246 15.28 1.97 10.80
C THR A 246 13.85 1.45 10.65
N LYS A 247 13.66 0.25 10.07
CA LYS A 247 12.34 -0.41 10.00
C LYS A 247 11.80 -0.74 11.39
N GLY A 248 12.64 -1.30 12.26
CA GLY A 248 12.27 -1.59 13.64
C GLY A 248 11.82 -0.34 14.39
N LEU A 249 12.52 0.78 14.20
CA LEU A 249 12.18 2.05 14.83
C LEU A 249 10.91 2.67 14.24
N LEU A 250 10.66 2.50 12.94
CA LEU A 250 9.37 2.87 12.31
C LEU A 250 8.21 2.07 12.93
N ILE A 251 8.32 0.75 13.02
CA ILE A 251 7.27 -0.09 13.64
C ILE A 251 7.12 0.25 15.13
N GLY A 252 8.22 0.48 15.84
CA GLY A 252 8.20 0.89 17.25
C GLY A 252 7.50 2.24 17.45
N SER A 253 7.66 3.18 16.52
CA SER A 253 6.94 4.46 16.56
C SER A 253 5.43 4.32 16.44
N MET A 254 4.93 3.21 15.87
CA MET A 254 3.50 2.91 15.84
C MET A 254 2.90 2.65 17.23
N GLY A 255 3.73 2.40 18.24
CA GLY A 255 3.29 2.36 19.65
C GLY A 255 2.64 3.67 20.12
N MET A 256 2.95 4.80 19.47
CA MET A 256 2.28 6.09 19.74
C MET A 256 0.77 6.03 19.50
N ALA A 257 0.28 5.12 18.65
CA ALA A 257 -1.14 4.91 18.45
C ALA A 257 -1.85 4.55 19.75
N PHE A 258 -1.26 3.72 20.62
CA PHE A 258 -1.86 3.37 21.91
C PHE A 258 -2.01 4.58 22.85
N ALA A 259 -1.06 5.51 22.82
CA ALA A 259 -1.18 6.76 23.57
C ALA A 259 -2.31 7.64 23.03
N ALA A 260 -2.50 7.70 21.70
CA ALA A 260 -3.63 8.38 21.09
C ALA A 260 -4.97 7.73 21.46
N TRP A 261 -5.07 6.40 21.44
CA TRP A 261 -6.24 5.66 21.93
C TRP A 261 -6.56 5.99 23.39
N ALA A 262 -5.55 6.00 24.26
CA ALA A 262 -5.74 6.33 25.68
C ALA A 262 -6.22 7.77 25.88
N PHE A 263 -5.62 8.73 25.18
CA PHE A 263 -6.03 10.13 25.23
C PHE A 263 -7.45 10.34 24.71
N GLN A 264 -7.81 9.75 23.58
CA GLN A 264 -9.16 9.84 23.02
C GLN A 264 -10.20 9.21 23.94
N SER A 265 -9.87 8.10 24.61
CA SER A 265 -10.74 7.48 25.61
C SER A 265 -10.95 8.40 26.83
N TRP A 266 -9.89 9.06 27.31
CA TRP A 266 -9.98 10.01 28.43
C TRP A 266 -10.83 11.23 28.08
N VAL A 267 -10.56 11.89 26.96
CA VAL A 267 -11.36 13.03 26.48
C VAL A 267 -12.80 12.60 26.21
N GLY A 268 -12.99 11.42 25.61
CA GLY A 268 -14.31 10.85 25.36
C GLY A 268 -15.12 10.65 26.64
N SER A 269 -14.51 10.13 27.69
CA SER A 269 -15.14 9.95 29.01
C SER A 269 -15.63 11.29 29.61
N ILE A 270 -14.81 12.34 29.49
CA ILE A 270 -15.18 13.69 29.95
C ILE A 270 -16.36 14.24 29.13
N LEU A 271 -16.35 14.07 27.81
CA LEU A 271 -17.46 14.52 26.94
C LEU A 271 -18.78 13.82 27.27
N VAL A 272 -18.74 12.52 27.59
CA VAL A 272 -19.93 11.77 27.99
C VAL A 272 -20.44 12.23 29.36
N THR A 273 -19.55 12.42 30.32
CA THR A 273 -19.90 12.72 31.71
C THR A 273 -20.36 14.17 31.92
N GLU A 274 -19.65 15.15 31.34
CA GLU A 274 -19.92 16.58 31.59
C GLU A 274 -20.92 17.19 30.60
N LYS A 275 -20.95 16.69 29.36
CA LYS A 275 -21.73 17.29 28.25
C LYS A 275 -22.91 16.43 27.80
N GLY A 276 -23.07 15.23 28.37
CA GLY A 276 -24.18 14.32 28.06
C GLY A 276 -24.19 13.86 26.59
N GLU A 277 -23.05 13.86 25.91
CA GLU A 277 -22.96 13.29 24.56
C GLU A 277 -23.10 11.76 24.61
N ASN A 278 -23.79 11.17 23.64
CA ASN A 278 -23.96 9.71 23.59
C ASN A 278 -22.60 9.02 23.48
N GLY A 279 -22.26 8.16 24.46
CA GLY A 279 -20.97 7.46 24.51
C GLY A 279 -20.65 6.64 23.27
N ALA A 280 -21.68 6.05 22.64
CA ALA A 280 -21.53 5.31 21.39
C ALA A 280 -21.02 6.18 20.23
N ARG A 281 -21.49 7.44 20.13
CA ARG A 281 -21.08 8.37 19.06
C ARG A 281 -19.65 8.84 19.24
N VAL A 282 -19.27 9.13 20.48
CA VAL A 282 -17.91 9.54 20.86
C VAL A 282 -16.92 8.40 20.64
N PHE A 283 -17.28 7.17 21.03
CA PHE A 283 -16.47 5.98 20.81
C PHE A 283 -16.23 5.70 19.33
N VAL A 284 -17.30 5.67 18.53
CA VAL A 284 -17.20 5.42 17.08
C VAL A 284 -16.48 6.55 16.36
N SER A 285 -16.71 7.81 16.74
CA SER A 285 -15.94 8.93 16.21
C SER A 285 -14.45 8.76 16.50
N SER A 286 -14.06 8.23 17.65
CA SER A 286 -12.65 7.99 17.98
C SER A 286 -12.04 6.91 17.09
N ILE A 287 -12.76 5.80 16.92
CA ILE A 287 -12.34 4.67 16.11
C ILE A 287 -12.17 5.08 14.64
N CYS A 288 -13.13 5.82 14.07
CA CYS A 288 -13.07 6.27 12.68
C CYS A 288 -11.86 7.17 12.40
N ILE A 289 -11.45 8.01 13.36
CA ILE A 289 -10.27 8.87 13.19
C ILE A 289 -8.98 8.07 13.25
N ILE A 290 -8.89 7.11 14.16
CA ILE A 290 -7.68 6.30 14.31
C ILE A 290 -7.53 5.33 13.14
N LEU A 291 -8.60 4.62 12.76
CA LEU A 291 -8.61 3.74 11.59
C LEU A 291 -8.41 4.53 10.30
N GLY A 292 -8.93 5.75 10.21
CA GLY A 292 -8.65 6.64 9.09
C GLY A 292 -7.21 7.15 9.08
N GLY A 293 -6.48 7.17 10.20
CA GLY A 293 -5.09 7.62 10.26
C GLY A 293 -4.04 6.54 10.02
N LEU A 294 -4.43 5.26 10.10
CA LEU A 294 -3.60 4.06 9.90
C LEU A 294 -3.46 3.72 8.42
#